data_AF-A0A3A9T5V3-F1
#
_entry.id   AF-A0A3A9T5V3-F1
#
_cell.length_a   1.000
_cell.length_b   1.000
_cell.length_c   1.000
_cell.angle_alpha   90.00
_cell.angle_beta   90.00
_cell.angle_gamma   90.00
#
_symmetry.space_group_name_H-M   'P 1'
#
loop_
_entity.id
_entity.type
_entity.pdbx_description
1 polymer ?
#
loop_
_entity_poly.entity_id
_entity_poly.type
_entity_poly.pdbx_seq_one_letter_code
_entity_poly.pdbx_strand_id
1 'polypeptide(L)'
;MKILFIGNSHTYMNDMPQLVKQMIEDVTGEPAEVFMLAYSGRSLKWHMEEEYFSERFNILHGGYDFCVIQEQAHPMPPKEDTVANVDRIIKLCRQVDTTPIIFETWAEKEKPENQAEMNRRYREIAFRQESLLAPVGEVWEHAKFELKDISNADLYYRDGAHASAVGDYLVAMVLTKVITGAMPSENFKKSFDFSLPDDEWNHVKEKVEDESMELTSEVVKAIRDCVKEI
;
A
#
# COMPACT_ATOMS: atom_id res chain seq x y z
N MET A 1 -0.96 16.83 -6.92
CA MET A 1 -1.32 16.20 -5.62
C MET A 1 -0.06 15.66 -4.96
N LYS A 2 0.09 15.79 -3.64
CA LYS A 2 1.24 15.28 -2.86
C LYS A 2 0.82 14.25 -1.82
N ILE A 3 1.45 13.08 -1.83
CA ILE A 3 1.08 11.96 -0.96
C ILE A 3 2.31 11.47 -0.20
N LEU A 4 2.23 11.42 1.13
CA LEU A 4 3.23 10.78 1.98
C LEU A 4 2.81 9.35 2.31
N PHE A 5 3.74 8.41 2.24
CA PHE A 5 3.59 7.05 2.71
C PHE A 5 4.49 6.81 3.93
N ILE A 6 3.92 6.32 5.03
CA ILE A 6 4.65 5.90 6.22
C ILE A 6 4.46 4.39 6.38
N GLY A 7 5.55 3.62 6.44
CA GLY A 7 5.44 2.16 6.54
C GLY A 7 6.76 1.40 6.45
N ASN A 8 6.74 0.26 5.77
CA ASN A 8 7.90 -0.63 5.65
C ASN A 8 7.96 -1.30 4.27
N SER A 9 8.44 -2.53 4.19
CA SER A 9 8.59 -3.27 2.93
C SER A 9 7.27 -3.50 2.20
N HIS A 10 6.14 -3.53 2.91
CA HIS A 10 4.81 -3.63 2.27
C HIS A 10 4.37 -2.29 1.63
N THR A 11 5.14 -1.22 1.87
CA THR A 11 5.00 0.06 1.21
C THR A 11 6.03 0.24 0.11
N TYR A 12 7.33 0.03 0.36
CA TYR A 12 8.36 0.42 -0.64
C TYR A 12 8.67 -0.63 -1.69
N MET A 13 8.29 -1.91 -1.49
CA MET A 13 8.64 -2.96 -2.46
C MET A 13 8.02 -2.66 -3.82
N ASN A 14 8.76 -3.01 -4.88
CA ASN A 14 8.46 -2.71 -6.27
C ASN A 14 8.13 -1.24 -6.58
N ASP A 15 8.67 -0.30 -5.80
CA ASP A 15 8.33 1.13 -5.92
C ASP A 15 6.81 1.38 -5.94
N MET A 16 6.03 0.65 -5.13
CA MET A 16 4.56 0.75 -5.11
C MET A 16 4.02 2.20 -5.03
N PRO A 17 4.61 3.15 -4.27
CA PRO A 17 4.17 4.55 -4.28
C PRO A 17 4.29 5.20 -5.66
N GLN A 18 5.32 4.87 -6.44
CA GLN A 18 5.49 5.34 -7.82
C GLN A 18 4.42 4.75 -8.76
N LEU A 19 3.95 3.53 -8.49
CA LEU A 19 2.82 2.94 -9.22
C LEU A 19 1.52 3.67 -8.91
N VAL A 20 1.26 4.00 -7.63
CA VAL A 20 0.12 4.84 -7.21
C VAL A 20 0.18 6.20 -7.90
N LYS A 21 1.34 6.85 -7.94
CA LYS A 21 1.54 8.11 -8.68
C LYS A 21 1.05 7.99 -10.12
N GLN A 22 1.54 6.99 -10.87
CA GLN A 22 1.20 6.81 -12.29
C GLN A 22 -0.29 6.53 -12.50
N MET A 23 -0.92 5.75 -11.61
CA MET A 23 -2.37 5.50 -11.68
C MET A 23 -3.18 6.76 -11.37
N ILE A 24 -2.77 7.60 -10.41
CA ILE A 24 -3.44 8.87 -10.11
C ILE A 24 -3.30 9.85 -11.28
N GLU A 25 -2.13 9.93 -11.89
CA GLU A 25 -1.90 10.78 -13.08
C GLU A 25 -2.76 10.33 -14.26
N ASP A 26 -2.93 9.02 -14.47
CA ASP A 26 -3.84 8.47 -15.49
C ASP A 26 -5.32 8.80 -15.20
N VAL A 27 -5.75 8.74 -13.93
CA VAL A 27 -7.12 9.10 -13.51
C VAL A 27 -7.42 10.58 -13.68
N THR A 28 -6.50 11.43 -13.23
CA THR A 28 -6.75 12.86 -13.04
C THR A 28 -6.31 13.70 -14.23
N GLY A 29 -5.36 13.22 -15.04
CA GLY A 29 -4.68 13.99 -16.07
C GLY A 29 -3.71 15.04 -15.52
N GLU A 30 -3.50 15.09 -14.21
CA GLU A 30 -2.71 16.10 -13.51
C GLU A 30 -1.49 15.49 -12.80
N PRO A 31 -0.36 16.21 -12.69
CA PRO A 31 0.84 15.70 -12.03
C PRO A 31 0.62 15.36 -10.54
N ALA A 32 1.25 14.28 -10.10
CA ALA A 32 1.31 13.87 -8.70
C ALA A 32 2.75 13.68 -8.20
N GLU A 33 2.93 13.82 -6.89
CA GLU A 33 4.20 13.60 -6.20
C GLU A 33 3.95 12.65 -5.03
N VAL A 34 4.84 11.68 -4.88
CA VAL A 34 4.80 10.68 -3.81
C VAL A 34 6.10 10.72 -3.03
N PHE A 35 5.98 10.56 -1.73
CA PHE A 35 7.08 10.60 -0.78
C PHE A 35 6.92 9.40 0.15
N MET A 36 8.01 8.83 0.63
CA MET A 36 7.93 7.73 1.59
C MET A 36 8.93 7.90 2.73
N LEU A 37 8.45 7.58 3.93
CA LEU A 37 9.24 7.27 5.11
C LEU A 37 8.95 5.80 5.42
N ALA A 38 9.66 4.91 4.73
CA ALA A 38 9.43 3.47 4.83
C ALA A 38 10.73 2.73 5.09
N TYR A 39 10.74 1.90 6.14
CA TYR A 39 11.95 1.20 6.61
C TYR A 39 11.69 -0.28 6.81
N SER A 40 12.62 -1.12 6.35
CA SER A 40 12.44 -2.58 6.37
C SER A 40 12.11 -3.11 7.76
N GLY A 41 11.01 -3.88 7.85
CA GLY A 41 10.56 -4.54 9.09
C GLY A 41 10.16 -3.62 10.25
N ARG A 42 9.98 -2.31 10.02
CA ARG A 42 9.65 -1.35 11.09
C ARG A 42 8.14 -1.21 11.32
N SER A 43 7.76 -1.08 12.58
CA SER A 43 6.40 -0.81 13.04
C SER A 43 6.17 0.69 13.24
N LEU A 44 4.92 1.13 13.32
CA LEU A 44 4.57 2.52 13.60
C LEU A 44 5.10 2.99 14.96
N LYS A 45 5.25 2.07 15.92
CA LYS A 45 5.91 2.38 17.19
C LYS A 45 7.36 2.80 17.00
N TRP A 46 8.10 2.05 16.19
CA TRP A 46 9.49 2.39 15.86
C TRP A 46 9.58 3.75 15.18
N HIS A 47 8.71 4.03 14.19
CA HIS A 47 8.64 5.35 13.55
C HIS A 47 8.46 6.46 14.59
N MET A 48 7.52 6.28 15.51
CA MET A 48 7.14 7.33 16.47
C MET A 48 8.04 7.40 17.72
N GLU A 49 9.03 6.51 17.85
CA GLU A 49 9.99 6.49 18.96
C GLU A 49 11.42 6.78 18.46
N GLU A 50 11.88 6.07 17.43
CA GLU A 50 13.27 6.12 16.96
C GLU A 50 13.49 7.15 15.86
N GLU A 51 12.53 7.30 14.94
CA GLU A 51 12.65 8.27 13.83
C GLU A 51 11.85 9.55 14.03
N TYR A 52 11.03 9.65 15.09
CA TYR A 52 9.96 10.64 15.31
C TYR A 52 10.16 12.05 14.70
N PHE A 53 11.37 12.60 14.79
CA PHE A 53 11.68 13.91 14.23
C PHE A 53 11.55 13.95 12.70
N SER A 54 11.96 12.89 12.00
CA SER A 54 11.81 12.69 10.56
C SER A 54 10.33 12.65 10.17
N GLU A 55 9.50 11.83 10.83
CA GLU A 55 8.05 11.74 10.59
C GLU A 55 7.38 13.07 10.89
N ARG A 56 7.63 13.63 12.07
CA ARG A 56 7.03 14.90 12.48
C ARG A 56 7.38 16.02 11.52
N PHE A 57 8.65 16.14 11.11
CA PHE A 57 9.09 17.20 10.21
C PHE A 57 8.41 17.07 8.84
N ASN A 58 8.42 15.87 8.25
CA ASN A 58 7.77 15.65 6.95
C ASN A 58 6.28 15.92 7.04
N ILE A 59 5.56 15.36 8.02
CA ILE A 59 4.11 15.58 8.15
C ILE A 59 3.81 17.09 8.28
N LEU A 60 4.49 17.81 9.19
CA LEU A 60 4.14 19.21 9.49
C LEU A 60 4.60 20.22 8.43
N HIS A 61 5.57 19.89 7.59
CA HIS A 61 6.20 20.84 6.67
C HIS A 61 6.21 20.39 5.20
N GLY A 62 5.80 19.16 4.90
CA GLY A 62 5.79 18.60 3.54
C GLY A 62 4.63 19.10 2.68
N GLY A 63 3.55 19.60 3.30
CA GLY A 63 2.37 20.11 2.58
C GLY A 63 1.66 19.02 1.78
N TYR A 64 1.43 17.87 2.39
CA TYR A 64 0.80 16.71 1.75
C TYR A 64 -0.72 16.83 1.76
N ASP A 65 -1.36 16.41 0.66
CA ASP A 65 -2.81 16.26 0.57
C ASP A 65 -3.25 15.01 1.36
N PHE A 66 -2.49 13.92 1.24
CA PHE A 66 -2.77 12.64 1.88
C PHE A 66 -1.54 12.07 2.60
N CYS A 67 -1.77 11.36 3.70
CA CYS A 67 -0.78 10.56 4.41
C CYS A 67 -1.29 9.11 4.53
N VAL A 68 -0.69 8.19 3.78
CA VAL A 68 -0.95 6.76 3.83
C VAL A 68 -0.14 6.14 4.97
N ILE A 69 -0.80 5.46 5.90
CA ILE A 69 -0.22 4.95 7.14
C ILE A 69 -0.34 3.43 7.15
N GLN A 70 0.80 2.75 7.05
CA GLN A 70 0.89 1.29 7.00
C GLN A 70 1.63 0.75 8.23
N GLU A 71 0.98 -0.14 8.98
CA GLU A 71 1.57 -0.84 10.14
C GLU A 71 2.22 -2.16 9.71
N GLN A 72 3.21 -2.63 10.49
CA GLN A 72 3.79 -3.96 10.34
C GLN A 72 2.72 -5.05 10.33
N ALA A 73 2.71 -5.87 9.27
CA ALA A 73 1.71 -6.91 9.08
C ALA A 73 2.06 -8.21 9.81
N HIS A 74 3.32 -8.65 9.71
CA HIS A 74 3.71 -10.03 10.04
C HIS A 74 5.00 -10.06 10.88
N PRO A 75 4.91 -10.33 12.20
CA PRO A 75 3.68 -10.42 12.98
C PRO A 75 3.03 -9.03 13.16
N MET A 76 1.71 -8.99 13.38
CA MET A 76 1.04 -7.76 13.78
C MET A 76 1.53 -7.34 15.17
N PRO A 77 1.87 -6.07 15.39
CA PRO A 77 2.13 -5.54 16.71
C PRO A 77 0.92 -5.69 17.66
N PRO A 78 1.13 -5.51 18.98
CA PRO A 78 0.02 -5.35 19.92
C PRO A 78 -0.95 -4.27 19.44
N LYS A 79 -2.25 -4.54 19.53
CA LYS A 79 -3.29 -3.63 19.02
C LYS A 79 -3.18 -2.24 19.63
N GLU A 80 -2.83 -2.17 20.91
CA GLU A 80 -2.69 -0.94 21.67
C GLU A 80 -1.55 -0.07 21.13
N ASP A 81 -0.43 -0.70 20.75
CA ASP A 81 0.71 0.00 20.13
C ASP A 81 0.31 0.57 18.77
N THR A 82 -0.40 -0.19 17.92
CA THR A 82 -0.89 0.31 16.63
C THR A 82 -1.86 1.48 16.81
N VAL A 83 -2.86 1.34 17.70
CA VAL A 83 -3.84 2.39 17.98
C VAL A 83 -3.15 3.67 18.46
N ALA A 84 -2.21 3.55 19.41
CA ALA A 84 -1.51 4.70 19.97
C ALA A 84 -0.66 5.44 18.93
N ASN A 85 0.04 4.71 18.06
CA ASN A 85 0.94 5.34 17.10
C ASN A 85 0.21 5.89 15.86
N VAL A 86 -0.85 5.21 15.39
CA VAL A 86 -1.76 5.79 14.38
C VAL A 86 -2.39 7.09 14.91
N ASP A 87 -2.86 7.11 16.17
CA ASP A 87 -3.41 8.33 16.78
C ASP A 87 -2.41 9.49 16.80
N ARG A 88 -1.14 9.22 17.14
CA ARG A 88 -0.09 10.25 17.13
C ARG A 88 0.15 10.81 15.72
N ILE A 89 0.20 9.95 14.70
CA ILE A 89 0.39 10.38 13.29
C ILE A 89 -0.82 11.19 12.79
N ILE A 90 -2.04 10.71 13.04
CA ILE A 90 -3.27 11.41 12.65
C ILE A 90 -3.39 12.78 13.30
N LYS A 91 -3.01 12.91 14.58
CA LYS A 91 -2.95 14.20 15.28
C LYS A 91 -1.97 15.18 14.65
N LEU A 92 -0.86 14.72 14.07
CA LEU A 92 0.07 15.57 13.32
C LEU A 92 -0.54 15.97 11.97
N CYS A 93 -1.13 15.02 11.24
CA CYS A 93 -1.77 15.29 9.94
C CYS A 93 -2.87 16.37 10.05
N ARG A 94 -3.72 16.28 11.08
CA ARG A 94 -4.80 17.24 11.37
C ARG A 94 -4.32 18.65 11.70
N GLN A 95 -3.08 18.83 12.15
CA GLN A 95 -2.55 20.17 12.43
C GLN A 95 -2.26 20.97 11.16
N VAL A 96 -2.15 20.29 10.02
CA VAL A 96 -1.72 20.85 8.74
C VAL A 96 -2.65 20.44 7.60
N ASP A 97 -3.89 20.05 7.93
CA ASP A 97 -4.94 19.68 6.99
C ASP A 97 -4.59 18.55 6.00
N THR A 98 -3.64 17.68 6.36
CA THR A 98 -3.35 16.45 5.61
C THR A 98 -4.38 15.37 5.94
N THR A 99 -4.95 14.72 4.93
CA THR A 99 -5.95 13.66 5.13
C THR A 99 -5.28 12.31 5.38
N PRO A 100 -5.46 11.68 6.56
CA PRO A 100 -4.89 10.37 6.83
C PRO A 100 -5.68 9.24 6.15
N ILE A 101 -4.95 8.28 5.59
CA ILE A 101 -5.49 7.03 5.03
C ILE A 101 -4.82 5.87 5.76
N ILE A 102 -5.61 5.03 6.41
CA ILE A 102 -5.11 3.78 7.00
C ILE A 102 -4.99 2.74 5.89
N PHE A 103 -3.79 2.22 5.68
CA PHE A 103 -3.51 1.12 4.78
C PHE A 103 -3.66 -0.19 5.54
N GLU A 104 -4.79 -0.86 5.34
CA GLU A 104 -5.02 -2.21 5.84
C GLU A 104 -4.25 -3.23 5.00
N THR A 105 -3.26 -3.88 5.61
CA THR A 105 -2.43 -4.90 4.97
C THR A 105 -3.15 -6.26 4.84
N TRP A 106 -2.51 -7.20 4.14
CA TRP A 106 -2.99 -8.57 3.93
C TRP A 106 -2.31 -9.58 4.88
N ALA A 107 -2.84 -10.80 4.97
CA ALA A 107 -2.30 -11.92 5.71
C ALA A 107 -1.27 -12.74 4.91
N GLU A 108 -0.27 -13.29 5.58
CA GLU A 108 0.68 -14.25 5.02
C GLU A 108 -0.07 -15.42 4.37
N LYS A 109 0.43 -15.89 3.23
CA LYS A 109 -0.18 -16.97 2.44
C LYS A 109 -0.35 -18.26 3.25
N GLU A 110 0.55 -18.51 4.20
CA GLU A 110 0.53 -19.68 5.10
C GLU A 110 -0.51 -19.57 6.23
N LYS A 111 -0.97 -18.36 6.57
CA LYS A 111 -1.92 -18.10 7.66
C LYS A 111 -3.08 -17.22 7.20
N PRO A 112 -3.84 -17.63 6.18
CA PRO A 112 -4.96 -16.83 5.65
C PRO A 112 -6.01 -16.51 6.72
N GLU A 113 -6.15 -17.35 7.76
CA GLU A 113 -7.08 -17.13 8.88
C GLU A 113 -6.81 -15.83 9.66
N ASN A 114 -5.61 -15.25 9.55
CA ASN A 114 -5.28 -13.99 10.22
C ASN A 114 -5.99 -12.78 9.61
N GLN A 115 -6.43 -12.84 8.35
CA GLN A 115 -7.01 -11.68 7.66
C GLN A 115 -8.26 -11.17 8.38
N ALA A 116 -9.12 -12.06 8.89
CA ALA A 116 -10.34 -11.66 9.61
C ALA A 116 -10.05 -10.77 10.84
N GLU A 117 -8.95 -11.03 11.56
CA GLU A 117 -8.48 -10.18 12.66
C GLU A 117 -7.99 -8.83 12.16
N MET A 118 -7.20 -8.83 11.07
CA MET A 118 -6.66 -7.63 10.44
C MET A 118 -7.79 -6.70 10.00
N ASN A 119 -8.77 -7.21 9.25
CA ASN A 119 -9.91 -6.43 8.74
C ASN A 119 -10.68 -5.79 9.89
N ARG A 120 -10.98 -6.57 10.95
CA ARG A 120 -11.69 -6.04 12.11
C ARG A 120 -10.89 -4.92 12.78
N ARG A 121 -9.58 -5.10 12.96
CA ARG A 121 -8.72 -4.15 13.64
C ARG A 121 -8.63 -2.83 12.87
N TYR A 122 -8.32 -2.87 11.57
CA TYR A 122 -8.14 -1.65 10.79
C TYR A 122 -9.45 -0.88 10.59
N ARG A 123 -10.59 -1.56 10.37
CA ARG A 123 -11.91 -0.93 10.38
C ARG A 123 -12.23 -0.24 11.70
N GLU A 124 -11.93 -0.88 12.83
CA GLU A 124 -12.15 -0.29 14.16
C GLU A 124 -11.29 0.97 14.37
N ILE A 125 -10.01 0.94 13.94
CA ILE A 125 -9.12 2.10 14.03
C ILE A 125 -9.63 3.22 13.13
N ALA A 126 -9.95 2.94 11.86
CA ALA A 126 -10.44 3.94 10.91
C ALA A 126 -11.73 4.60 11.39
N PHE A 127 -12.69 3.79 11.87
CA PHE A 127 -13.94 4.29 12.43
C PHE A 127 -13.70 5.22 13.63
N ARG A 128 -12.87 4.81 14.60
CA ARG A 128 -12.59 5.62 15.79
C ARG A 128 -11.81 6.90 15.50
N GLN A 129 -10.94 6.84 14.50
CA GLN A 129 -10.10 7.96 14.11
C GLN A 129 -10.75 8.85 13.06
N GLU A 130 -11.96 8.55 12.58
CA GLU A 130 -12.61 9.30 11.50
C GLU A 130 -11.66 9.51 10.29
N SER A 131 -10.91 8.48 9.95
CA SER A 131 -9.94 8.48 8.85
C SER A 131 -10.43 7.61 7.69
N LEU A 132 -9.89 7.85 6.50
CA LEU A 132 -10.12 6.96 5.38
C LEU A 132 -9.46 5.60 5.64
N LEU A 133 -10.05 4.55 5.09
CA LEU A 133 -9.51 3.20 5.09
C LEU A 133 -9.27 2.78 3.65
N ALA A 134 -8.08 2.27 3.37
CA ALA A 134 -7.77 1.52 2.16
C ALA A 134 -7.83 0.03 2.49
N PRO A 135 -8.94 -0.68 2.18
CA PRO A 135 -9.19 -2.05 2.61
C PRO A 135 -8.45 -3.07 1.74
N VAL A 136 -7.13 -2.92 1.60
CA VAL A 136 -6.34 -3.74 0.67
C VAL A 136 -6.41 -5.22 1.06
N GLY A 137 -6.31 -5.55 2.35
CA GLY A 137 -6.44 -6.92 2.83
C GLY A 137 -7.75 -7.62 2.45
N GLU A 138 -8.87 -6.89 2.49
CA GLU A 138 -10.18 -7.42 2.09
C GLU A 138 -10.25 -7.69 0.58
N VAL A 139 -9.80 -6.72 -0.22
CA VAL A 139 -9.77 -6.84 -1.69
C VAL A 139 -8.79 -7.94 -2.11
N TRP A 140 -7.67 -8.07 -1.41
CA TRP A 140 -6.66 -9.10 -1.60
C TRP A 140 -7.23 -10.49 -1.38
N GLU A 141 -7.98 -10.70 -0.29
CA GLU A 141 -8.65 -11.98 -0.03
C GLU A 141 -9.60 -12.36 -1.17
N HIS A 142 -10.42 -11.43 -1.64
CA HIS A 142 -11.34 -11.67 -2.75
C HIS A 142 -10.59 -11.97 -4.05
N ALA A 143 -9.63 -11.12 -4.44
CA ALA A 143 -8.88 -11.26 -5.67
C ALA A 143 -8.05 -12.55 -5.72
N LYS A 144 -7.54 -13.03 -4.58
CA LYS A 144 -6.84 -14.32 -4.50
C LYS A 144 -7.70 -15.48 -5.00
N PHE A 145 -9.02 -15.46 -4.75
CA PHE A 145 -9.93 -16.50 -5.26
C PHE A 145 -10.17 -16.38 -6.77
N GLU A 146 -10.31 -15.16 -7.28
CA GLU A 146 -10.56 -14.88 -8.70
C GLU A 146 -9.32 -15.15 -9.58
N LEU A 147 -8.13 -14.94 -9.03
CA LEU A 147 -6.86 -15.08 -9.77
C LEU A 147 -6.27 -16.50 -9.75
N LYS A 148 -6.79 -17.42 -8.93
CA LYS A 148 -6.15 -18.71 -8.63
C LYS A 148 -5.87 -19.61 -9.85
N ASP A 149 -6.69 -19.50 -10.88
CA ASP A 149 -6.62 -20.32 -12.10
C ASP A 149 -5.94 -19.58 -13.27
N ILE A 150 -5.52 -18.33 -13.05
CA ILE A 150 -4.83 -17.50 -14.05
C ILE A 150 -3.32 -17.66 -13.87
N SER A 151 -2.62 -18.00 -14.96
CA SER A 151 -1.17 -18.22 -14.94
C SER A 151 -0.42 -16.92 -14.60
N ASN A 152 0.61 -17.04 -13.75
CA ASN A 152 1.47 -15.92 -13.30
C ASN A 152 0.69 -14.75 -12.65
N ALA A 153 -0.42 -15.04 -11.99
CA ALA A 153 -1.29 -14.06 -11.35
C ALA A 153 -1.27 -14.10 -9.81
N ASP A 154 -0.27 -14.74 -9.21
CA ASP A 154 -0.15 -14.83 -7.75
C ASP A 154 0.09 -13.44 -7.16
N LEU A 155 -0.71 -13.04 -6.18
CA LEU A 155 -0.57 -11.76 -5.49
C LEU A 155 0.67 -11.74 -4.58
N TYR A 156 1.12 -12.92 -4.14
CA TYR A 156 2.25 -13.03 -3.22
C TYR A 156 3.57 -13.17 -3.97
N TYR A 157 4.60 -12.53 -3.43
CA TYR A 157 5.97 -12.86 -3.74
C TYR A 157 6.31 -14.28 -3.26
N ARG A 158 7.47 -14.80 -3.66
CA ARG A 158 7.92 -16.19 -3.42
C ARG A 158 8.01 -16.55 -1.94
N ASP A 159 8.15 -15.56 -1.05
CA ASP A 159 8.17 -15.77 0.40
C ASP A 159 6.78 -15.92 1.03
N GLY A 160 5.70 -15.72 0.26
CA GLY A 160 4.33 -15.84 0.74
C GLY A 160 3.88 -14.71 1.68
N ALA A 161 4.67 -13.65 1.85
CA ALA A 161 4.35 -12.53 2.74
C ALA A 161 4.31 -11.20 1.97
N HIS A 162 5.32 -10.90 1.16
CA HIS A 162 5.36 -9.66 0.38
C HIS A 162 4.47 -9.72 -0.86
N ALA A 163 4.18 -8.56 -1.43
CA ALA A 163 3.48 -8.46 -2.70
C ALA A 163 4.38 -8.83 -3.88
N SER A 164 3.82 -9.57 -4.83
CA SER A 164 4.37 -9.65 -6.18
C SER A 164 4.05 -8.38 -6.96
N ALA A 165 4.55 -8.26 -8.18
CA ALA A 165 4.13 -7.20 -9.10
C ALA A 165 2.61 -7.17 -9.35
N VAL A 166 1.93 -8.32 -9.29
CA VAL A 166 0.47 -8.41 -9.40
C VAL A 166 -0.20 -7.91 -8.10
N GLY A 167 0.38 -8.27 -6.95
CA GLY A 167 -0.04 -7.77 -5.64
C GLY A 167 0.08 -6.25 -5.54
N ASP A 168 1.21 -5.67 -5.91
CA ASP A 168 1.41 -4.22 -5.85
C ASP A 168 0.52 -3.45 -6.83
N TYR A 169 0.17 -4.05 -7.98
CA TYR A 169 -0.84 -3.49 -8.86
C TYR A 169 -2.21 -3.41 -8.18
N LEU A 170 -2.63 -4.46 -7.45
CA LEU A 170 -3.86 -4.44 -6.66
C LEU A 170 -3.80 -3.38 -5.55
N VAL A 171 -2.71 -3.35 -4.78
CA VAL A 171 -2.48 -2.35 -3.72
C VAL A 171 -2.60 -0.94 -4.28
N ALA A 172 -1.90 -0.65 -5.37
CA ALA A 172 -1.89 0.67 -5.99
C ALA A 172 -3.27 1.06 -6.54
N MET A 173 -4.02 0.10 -7.08
CA MET A 173 -5.37 0.34 -7.59
C MET A 173 -6.36 0.68 -6.46
N VAL A 174 -6.31 -0.04 -5.33
CA VAL A 174 -7.12 0.26 -4.14
C VAL A 174 -6.79 1.65 -3.61
N LEU A 175 -5.51 1.97 -3.43
CA LEU A 175 -5.10 3.28 -2.93
C LEU A 175 -5.52 4.41 -3.89
N THR A 176 -5.34 4.22 -5.20
CA THR A 176 -5.79 5.18 -6.21
C THR A 176 -7.30 5.42 -6.14
N LYS A 177 -8.08 4.34 -6.00
CA LYS A 177 -9.54 4.41 -5.88
C LYS A 177 -9.96 5.17 -4.62
N VAL A 178 -9.32 4.91 -3.48
CA VAL A 178 -9.59 5.60 -2.21
C VAL A 178 -9.22 7.08 -2.26
N ILE A 179 -8.07 7.41 -2.88
CA ILE A 179 -7.56 8.79 -2.97
C ILE A 179 -8.38 9.64 -3.94
N THR A 180 -8.73 9.10 -5.11
CA THR A 180 -9.33 9.87 -6.22
C THR A 180 -10.83 9.64 -6.39
N GLY A 181 -11.37 8.60 -5.77
CA GLY A 181 -12.73 8.12 -6.02
C GLY A 181 -12.90 7.35 -7.34
N ALA A 182 -11.86 7.21 -8.16
CA ALA A 182 -11.89 6.56 -9.46
C ALA A 182 -10.72 5.58 -9.66
N MET A 183 -10.87 4.66 -10.61
CA MET A 183 -9.80 3.76 -11.02
C MET A 183 -9.17 4.28 -12.31
N PRO A 184 -7.88 3.98 -12.58
CA PRO A 184 -7.25 4.31 -13.85
C PRO A 184 -7.98 3.64 -15.02
N SER A 185 -7.63 4.04 -16.24
CA SER A 185 -8.06 3.43 -17.49
C SER A 185 -7.95 1.91 -17.46
N GLU A 186 -8.87 1.20 -18.12
CA GLU A 186 -8.78 -0.26 -18.29
C GLU A 186 -7.54 -0.68 -19.09
N ASN A 187 -6.91 0.27 -19.80
CA ASN A 187 -5.66 0.08 -20.51
C ASN A 187 -4.42 0.28 -19.64
N PHE A 188 -4.56 0.72 -18.39
CA PHE A 188 -3.44 0.82 -17.46
C PHE A 188 -3.06 -0.59 -16.98
N LYS A 189 -2.05 -1.20 -17.60
CA LYS A 189 -1.62 -2.59 -17.31
C LYS A 189 -0.20 -2.68 -16.76
N LYS A 190 0.45 -1.54 -16.59
CA LYS A 190 1.83 -1.46 -16.13
C LYS A 190 1.92 -1.82 -14.65
N SER A 191 2.93 -2.59 -14.29
CA SER A 191 3.40 -2.79 -12.92
C SER A 191 4.93 -2.82 -12.89
N PHE A 192 5.51 -2.99 -11.72
CA PHE A 192 6.94 -3.16 -11.53
C PHE A 192 7.25 -4.49 -10.84
N ASP A 193 8.29 -5.18 -11.31
CA ASP A 193 8.77 -6.43 -10.72
C ASP A 193 10.28 -6.35 -10.51
N PHE A 194 10.68 -5.86 -9.34
CA PHE A 194 12.07 -5.75 -8.96
C PHE A 194 12.67 -7.08 -8.48
N SER A 195 11.94 -8.19 -8.66
CA SER A 195 12.37 -9.54 -8.29
C SER A 195 12.91 -10.37 -9.48
N LEU A 196 13.03 -9.76 -10.67
CA LEU A 196 13.48 -10.40 -11.90
C LEU A 196 14.80 -9.77 -12.45
N PRO A 197 15.87 -10.56 -12.68
CA PRO A 197 16.25 -11.83 -12.11
C PRO A 197 17.65 -11.71 -11.49
N ASP A 198 17.79 -11.03 -10.36
CA ASP A 198 19.02 -11.14 -9.57
C ASP A 198 18.69 -11.93 -8.30
N ASP A 199 19.22 -13.14 -8.24
CA ASP A 199 19.13 -14.12 -7.15
C ASP A 199 19.71 -13.58 -5.83
N GLU A 200 20.41 -12.44 -5.91
CA GLU A 200 20.91 -11.67 -4.80
C GLU A 200 20.09 -10.38 -4.70
N TRP A 201 19.52 -10.14 -3.51
CA TRP A 201 18.81 -8.93 -3.08
C TRP A 201 19.55 -7.59 -3.32
N ASN A 202 20.75 -7.61 -3.91
CA ASN A 202 21.74 -6.54 -3.88
C ASN A 202 21.69 -5.57 -5.05
N HIS A 203 20.93 -5.82 -6.12
CA HIS A 203 20.84 -4.88 -7.24
C HIS A 203 19.40 -4.70 -7.73
N VAL A 204 18.59 -3.99 -6.96
CA VAL A 204 17.44 -3.26 -7.55
C VAL A 204 18.00 -2.41 -8.69
N LYS A 205 17.59 -2.63 -9.95
CA LYS A 205 18.09 -1.81 -11.06
C LYS A 205 17.72 -0.36 -10.80
N GLU A 206 18.70 0.54 -10.94
CA GLU A 206 18.51 1.97 -10.67
C GLU A 206 17.50 2.65 -11.62
N LYS A 207 17.15 2.00 -12.74
CA LYS A 207 16.14 2.47 -13.70
C LYS A 207 14.86 1.65 -13.58
N VAL A 208 13.80 2.31 -13.14
CA VAL A 208 12.47 1.71 -12.98
C VAL A 208 11.93 1.10 -14.28
N GLU A 209 12.29 1.67 -15.44
CA GLU A 209 11.88 1.15 -16.75
C GLU A 209 12.40 -0.27 -17.00
N ASP A 210 13.58 -0.61 -16.45
CA ASP A 210 14.21 -1.91 -16.61
C ASP A 210 13.56 -3.00 -15.73
N GLU A 211 12.65 -2.59 -14.83
CA GLU A 211 11.85 -3.43 -13.93
C GLU A 211 10.35 -3.34 -14.24
N SER A 212 9.98 -2.63 -15.30
CA SER A 212 8.58 -2.50 -15.70
C SER A 212 8.09 -3.75 -16.43
N MET A 213 6.87 -4.17 -16.11
CA MET A 213 6.19 -5.27 -16.77
C MET A 213 4.74 -4.90 -17.13
N GLU A 214 4.16 -5.67 -18.04
CA GLU A 214 2.76 -5.54 -18.42
C GLU A 214 1.96 -6.74 -17.92
N LEU A 215 0.91 -6.49 -17.14
CA LEU A 215 -0.03 -7.51 -16.70
C LEU A 215 -0.99 -7.88 -17.83
N THR A 216 -1.46 -9.13 -17.86
CA THR A 216 -2.45 -9.56 -18.85
C THR A 216 -3.78 -8.84 -18.63
N SER A 217 -4.55 -8.64 -19.70
CA SER A 217 -5.89 -8.05 -19.60
C SER A 217 -6.83 -8.85 -18.68
N GLU A 218 -6.61 -10.15 -18.56
CA GLU A 218 -7.40 -11.04 -17.69
C GLU A 218 -7.14 -10.75 -16.21
N VAL A 219 -5.86 -10.64 -15.82
CA VAL A 219 -5.45 -10.26 -14.45
C VAL A 219 -5.97 -8.86 -14.10
N VAL A 220 -5.75 -7.89 -14.99
CA VAL A 220 -6.21 -6.52 -14.78
C VAL A 220 -7.71 -6.46 -14.62
N LYS A 221 -8.48 -7.18 -15.44
CA LYS A 221 -9.92 -7.23 -15.33
C LYS A 221 -10.38 -7.82 -13.98
N ALA A 222 -9.82 -8.95 -13.57
CA ALA A 222 -10.17 -9.59 -12.31
C ALA A 222 -9.91 -8.67 -11.10
N ILE A 223 -8.74 -8.04 -11.03
CA ILE A 223 -8.41 -7.08 -9.96
C ILE A 223 -9.38 -5.90 -9.98
N ARG A 224 -9.65 -5.32 -11.15
CA ARG A 224 -10.59 -4.20 -11.28
C ARG A 224 -11.99 -4.57 -10.80
N ASP A 225 -12.45 -5.78 -11.09
CA ASP A 225 -13.77 -6.24 -10.66
C ASP A 225 -13.85 -6.34 -9.13
N CYS A 226 -12.79 -6.79 -8.46
CA CYS A 226 -12.71 -6.76 -6.99
C CYS A 226 -12.64 -5.34 -6.40
N VAL A 227 -11.90 -4.41 -7.03
CA VAL A 227 -11.74 -3.02 -6.53
C VAL A 227 -12.99 -2.17 -6.76
N LYS A 228 -13.86 -2.52 -7.71
CA LYS A 228 -15.12 -1.77 -7.96
C LYS A 228 -16.07 -1.77 -6.75
N GLU A 229 -15.93 -2.73 -5.85
CA GLU A 229 -16.88 -2.98 -4.76
C GLU A 229 -16.60 -2.13 -3.50
N ILE A 230 -15.48 -1.40 -3.46
CA ILE A 230 -15.05 -0.59 -2.30
C ILE A 230 -15.33 0.92 -2.45
#